data_AF-A0A4R1FYT5-F1
#
_entry.id   AF-A0A4R1FYT5-F1
#
_cell.length_a   1.000
_cell.length_b   1.000
_cell.length_c   1.000
_cell.angle_alpha   90.00
_cell.angle_beta   90.00
_cell.angle_gamma   90.00
#
_symmetry.space_group_name_H-M   'P 1'
#
loop_
_entity.id
_entity.type
_entity.pdbx_description
1 polymer ?
#
loop_
_entity_poly.entity_id
_entity_poly.type
_entity_poly.pdbx_seq_one_letter_code
_entity_poly.pdbx_strand_id
1 'polypeptide(L)' 'MNDSAGKRSVLRRISPTQWVAIGLSILAVVFVVENRGKVSVEILLITVTSPMWLILLAMFIVGWIAGVLTTRRARK' A
#
# COMPACT_ATOMS: atom_id res chain seq x y z
N MET A 1 -22.96 3.41 -32.79
CA MET A 1 -22.33 2.19 -32.24
C MET A 1 -20.86 2.19 -32.62
N ASN A 2 -19.95 2.72 -31.79
CA ASN A 2 -18.49 2.54 -31.94
C ASN A 2 -17.68 3.00 -30.70
N ASP A 3 -18.01 2.50 -29.49
CA ASP A 3 -17.25 2.84 -28.26
C ASP A 3 -16.24 1.75 -27.81
N SER A 4 -16.21 0.61 -28.51
CA SER A 4 -15.44 -0.56 -28.07
C SER A 4 -14.01 -0.64 -28.64
N ALA A 5 -13.71 0.11 -29.70
CA ALA A 5 -12.40 0.07 -30.36
C ALA A 5 -11.30 0.85 -29.62
N GLY A 6 -11.65 1.98 -28.99
CA GLY A 6 -10.70 2.84 -28.27
C GLY A 6 -10.19 2.22 -26.96
N LYS A 7 -11.07 1.56 -26.18
CA LYS A 7 -10.72 0.99 -24.86
C LYS A 7 -9.65 -0.11 -24.94
N ARG A 8 -9.67 -0.96 -25.98
CA ARG A 8 -8.65 -2.02 -26.18
C ARG A 8 -7.25 -1.46 -26.46
N SER A 9 -7.15 -0.27 -27.07
CA SER A 9 -5.86 0.37 -27.39
C SER A 9 -5.17 0.95 -26.16
N VAL A 10 -5.95 1.50 -25.21
CA VAL A 10 -5.41 2.06 -23.96
C VAL A 10 -4.92 0.94 -23.02
N LEU A 11 -5.66 -0.16 -22.91
CA LEU A 11 -5.30 -1.31 -22.06
C LEU A 11 -4.01 -2.01 -22.53
N ARG A 12 -3.72 -2.01 -23.83
CA ARG A 12 -2.53 -2.66 -24.40
C ARG A 12 -1.23 -1.87 -24.19
N ARG A 13 -1.30 -0.59 -23.80
CA ARG A 13 -0.14 0.26 -23.51
C ARG A 13 0.29 0.24 -22.04
N ILE A 14 -0.43 -0.49 -21.18
CA ILE A 14 -0.14 -0.54 -19.76
C ILE A 14 1.02 -1.53 -19.53
N SER A 15 2.13 -1.01 -19.03
CA SER A 15 3.30 -1.82 -18.64
C SER A 15 2.89 -2.85 -17.56
N PRO A 16 3.52 -4.05 -17.51
CA PRO A 16 3.31 -5.00 -16.41
C PRO A 16 3.43 -4.35 -15.01
N THR A 17 4.34 -3.38 -14.87
CA THR A 17 4.53 -2.63 -13.61
C THR A 17 3.30 -1.79 -13.24
N GLN A 18 2.61 -1.22 -14.23
CA GLN A 18 1.40 -0.44 -13.99
C GLN A 18 0.22 -1.34 -13.59
N TRP A 19 0.11 -2.54 -14.17
CA TRP A 19 -0.87 -3.53 -13.73
C TRP A 19 -0.65 -3.95 -12.28
N VAL A 20 0.61 -4.19 -11.89
CA VAL A 20 0.96 -4.46 -10.48
C VAL A 20 0.59 -3.28 -9.59
N ALA A 21 0.89 -2.05 -9.99
CA ALA A 21 0.55 -0.85 -9.22
C ALA A 21 -0.96 -0.68 -9.04
N ILE A 22 -1.76 -0.95 -10.08
CA ILE A 22 -3.23 -0.93 -10.01
C ILE A 22 -3.71 -2.02 -9.04
N GLY A 23 -3.20 -3.24 -9.16
CA GLY A 23 -3.54 -4.35 -8.25
C GLY A 23 -3.22 -4.03 -6.80
N LEU A 24 -2.01 -3.51 -6.53
CA LEU A 24 -1.61 -3.06 -5.18
C LEU A 24 -2.52 -1.96 -4.65
N SER A 25 -2.92 -1.01 -5.50
CA SER A 25 -3.79 0.09 -5.11
C SER A 25 -5.17 -0.40 -4.69
N ILE A 26 -5.76 -1.33 -5.46
CA ILE A 26 -7.04 -1.96 -5.11
C ILE A 26 -6.91 -2.72 -3.80
N LEU A 27 -5.85 -3.53 -3.64
CA LEU A 27 -5.58 -4.28 -2.43
C LEU A 27 -5.45 -3.35 -1.20
N ALA A 28 -4.75 -2.22 -1.35
CA ALA A 28 -4.61 -1.22 -0.29
C ALA A 28 -5.97 -0.62 0.12
N VAL A 29 -6.84 -0.31 -0.86
CA VAL A 29 -8.19 0.20 -0.57
C VAL A 29 -9.03 -0.84 0.18
N VAL A 30 -9.04 -2.10 -0.30
CA VAL A 30 -9.74 -3.20 0.37
C VAL A 30 -9.21 -3.39 1.78
N PHE A 31 -7.90 -3.40 1.95
CA PHE A 31 -7.25 -3.52 3.26
C PHE A 31 -7.68 -2.41 4.23
N VAL A 32 -7.75 -1.16 3.78
CA VAL A 32 -8.23 -0.03 4.59
C VAL A 32 -9.72 -0.18 4.95
N VAL A 33 -10.55 -0.67 4.03
CA VAL A 33 -11.99 -0.83 4.24
C VAL A 33 -12.32 -1.99 5.18
N GLU A 34 -11.69 -3.15 4.98
CA GLU A 34 -11.88 -4.36 5.79
C GLU A 34 -11.32 -4.18 7.20
N ASN A 35 -10.13 -3.58 7.34
CA ASN A 35 -9.41 -3.51 8.61
C ASN A 35 -9.69 -2.21 9.38
N ARG A 36 -10.95 -1.75 9.36
CA ARG A 36 -11.41 -0.59 10.16
C ARG A 36 -11.62 -0.91 11.63
N GLY A 37 -11.52 -2.17 12.02
CA GLY A 37 -11.60 -2.60 13.41
C GLY A 37 -10.68 -1.78 14.31
N LYS A 38 -11.21 -1.28 15.42
CA LYS A 38 -10.43 -0.55 16.42
C LYS A 38 -9.63 -1.55 17.24
N VAL A 39 -8.32 -1.37 17.28
CA VAL A 39 -7.40 -2.15 18.11
C VAL A 39 -6.73 -1.21 19.08
N SER A 40 -6.65 -1.63 20.34
CA SER A 40 -5.88 -0.95 21.38
C SER A 40 -4.49 -1.57 21.42
N VAL A 41 -3.47 -0.75 21.21
CA VAL A 41 -2.07 -1.16 21.30
C VAL A 41 -1.41 -0.35 22.40
N GLU A 42 -0.67 -1.02 23.28
CA GLU A 42 0.10 -0.36 24.32
C GLU A 42 1.51 -0.05 23.80
N ILE A 43 1.84 1.24 23.74
CA ILE A 43 3.14 1.74 23.28
C ILE A 43 3.79 2.45 24.45
N LEU A 44 4.80 1.83 25.07
CA LEU A 44 5.62 2.45 26.11
C LEU A 44 4.77 3.12 27.23
N LEU A 45 3.75 2.43 27.75
CA LEU A 45 2.77 2.89 28.77
C LEU A 45 1.60 3.73 28.24
N ILE A 46 1.55 4.04 26.93
CA ILE A 46 0.45 4.78 26.32
C ILE A 46 -0.45 3.82 25.54
N THR A 47 -1.72 3.74 25.92
CA THR A 47 -2.71 2.96 25.14
C THR A 47 -3.21 3.81 23.97
N VAL A 48 -2.90 3.37 22.75
CA VAL A 48 -3.35 4.01 21.52
C VAL A 48 -4.43 3.14 20.89
N THR A 49 -5.65 3.69 20.80
CA THR A 49 -6.74 3.05 20.06
C THR A 49 -6.77 3.60 18.65
N SER A 50 -6.58 2.74 17.65
CA SER A 50 -6.59 3.14 16.25
C SER A 50 -7.13 2.03 15.35
N PRO A 51 -7.53 2.35 14.12
CA PRO A 51 -7.85 1.34 13.13
C PRO A 51 -6.61 0.47 12.84
N MET A 52 -6.80 -0.86 12.75
CA MET A 52 -5.70 -1.80 12.53
C MET A 52 -4.87 -1.45 11.28
N TRP A 53 -5.51 -1.01 10.19
CA TRP A 53 -4.81 -0.62 8.96
C TRP A 53 -3.77 0.49 9.18
N LEU A 54 -4.02 1.40 10.12
CA LEU A 54 -3.15 2.54 10.41
C LEU A 54 -1.86 2.07 11.09
N ILE A 55 -1.98 1.17 12.07
CA ILE A 55 -0.82 0.56 12.74
C ILE A 55 0.05 -0.22 11.74
N LEU A 56 -0.58 -1.02 10.88
CA LEU A 56 0.13 -1.82 9.88
C LEU A 56 0.84 -0.92 8.84
N LEU A 57 0.19 0.17 8.41
CA LEU A 57 0.81 1.16 7.52
C LEU A 57 2.01 1.86 8.19
N ALA A 58 1.88 2.27 9.46
CA ALA A 58 2.96 2.88 10.21
C ALA A 58 4.17 1.94 10.33
N MET A 59 3.93 0.67 10.69
CA MET A 59 4.97 -0.36 10.77
C MET A 59 5.66 -0.60 9.43
N PHE A 60 4.89 -0.65 8.34
CA PHE A 60 5.41 -0.77 6.99
C PHE A 60 6.33 0.40 6.62
N ILE A 61 5.93 1.64 6.93
CA ILE A 61 6.75 2.84 6.69
C ILE A 61 8.06 2.77 7.47
N VAL A 62 8.03 2.37 8.75
CA VAL A 62 9.24 2.20 9.57
C VAL A 62 10.19 1.18 8.94
N GLY A 63 9.69 -0.01 8.58
CA GLY A 63 10.48 -1.05 7.92
C GLY A 63 11.04 -0.60 6.57
N TRP A 64 10.25 0.12 5.77
CA TRP A 64 10.68 0.68 4.49
C TRP A 64 11.82 1.69 4.67
N ILE A 65 11.68 2.63 5.61
CA ILE A 65 12.73 3.61 5.92
C ILE A 65 14.01 2.89 6.36
N ALA A 66 13.90 1.92 7.27
CA ALA A 66 15.04 1.13 7.72
C ALA A 66 15.72 0.41 6.55
N GLY A 67 14.95 -0.25 5.67
CA GLY A 67 15.45 -0.95 4.48
C GLY A 67 16.10 -0.02 3.45
N VAL A 68 15.54 1.16 3.23
CA VAL A 68 16.14 2.18 2.34
C VAL A 68 17.44 2.70 2.93
N LEU A 69 17.50 2.99 4.23
CA LEU A 69 18.72 3.47 4.89
C LEU A 69 19.83 2.42 4.88
N THR A 70 19.52 1.14 5.12
CA THR A 70 20.52 0.04 5.05
C THR A 70 20.99 -0.21 3.62
N THR A 71 20.07 -0.22 2.64
CA THR A 71 20.44 -0.40 1.21
C THR A 71 21.27 0.76 0.67
N ARG A 72 20.96 2.00 1.08
CA ARG A 72 21.75 3.18 0.70
C ARG A 72 23.17 3.15 1.24
N ARG A 73 23.37 2.56 2.42
CA ARG A 73 24.70 2.39 3.03
C ARG A 73 25.52 1.28 2.35
N ALA A 74 24.87 0.27 1.79
CA ALA A 74 25.54 -0.85 1.11
C ALA A 74 25.96 -0.56 -0.35
N ARG A 75 25.45 0.52 -0.98
CA ARG A 75 25.85 0.94 -2.33
C ARG A 75 26.89 2.06 -2.37
N LYS A 76 27.27 2.60 -1.21
CA LYS A 76 28.45 3.47 -1.05
C LYS A 76 29.62 2.60 -0.64
#